data_AF-A0AAE3VWZ7-F1
#
_entry.id   AF-A0AAE3VWZ7-F1
#
_cell.length_a   1.000
_cell.length_b   1.000
_cell.length_c   1.000
_cell.angle_alpha   90.00
_cell.angle_beta   90.00
_cell.angle_gamma   90.00
#
_symmetry.space_group_name_H-M   'P 1'
#
loop_
_entity.id
_entity.type
_entity.pdbx_description
1 polymer ?
#
loop_
_entity_poly.entity_id
_entity_poly.type
_entity_poly.pdbx_seq_one_letter_code
_entity_poly.pdbx_strand_id
1 'polypeptide(L)'
;MEAGDRIIITAAVDQRLDARAFIIRDVDLPAAGVLVLDPAATPIAAPQLVTVHGIVRRFAYGAHAPGYGLRDPDAYRAFETAKVLRAEHIEVHD
;
A
#
# COMPACT_ATOMS: atom_id res chain seq x y z
N MET A 1 -2.95 -13.85 -3.98
CA MET A 1 -3.77 -12.62 -3.77
C MET A 1 -4.79 -12.47 -4.89
N GLU A 2 -6.07 -12.50 -4.58
CA GLU A 2 -7.17 -12.21 -5.51
C GLU A 2 -7.89 -10.92 -5.10
N ALA A 3 -8.51 -10.20 -6.04
CA ALA A 3 -9.21 -8.97 -5.67
C ALA A 3 -10.46 -9.30 -4.83
N GLY A 4 -10.63 -8.62 -3.70
CA GLY A 4 -11.68 -8.90 -2.71
C GLY A 4 -11.21 -9.74 -1.54
N ASP A 5 -10.04 -10.37 -1.63
CA ASP A 5 -9.46 -11.18 -0.57
C ASP A 5 -9.04 -10.31 0.63
N ARG A 6 -9.27 -10.82 1.84
CA ARG A 6 -8.80 -10.21 3.09
C ARG A 6 -7.53 -10.89 3.50
N ILE A 7 -6.45 -10.12 3.59
CA ILE A 7 -5.13 -10.65 3.89
C ILE A 7 -4.44 -9.86 5.01
N ILE A 8 -3.50 -10.55 5.64
CA ILE A 8 -2.59 -10.00 6.64
C ILE A 8 -1.19 -10.18 6.08
N ILE A 9 -0.43 -9.10 5.95
CA ILE A 9 0.96 -9.14 5.50
C ILE A 9 1.83 -8.38 6.49
N THR A 10 2.91 -9.02 6.95
CA THR A 10 4.00 -8.35 7.67
C THR A 10 5.16 -8.13 6.71
N ALA A 11 5.58 -6.89 6.51
CA ALA A 11 6.63 -6.52 5.57
C ALA A 11 7.25 -5.16 5.93
N ALA A 12 8.42 -4.86 5.37
CA ALA A 12 9.06 -3.58 5.58
C ALA A 12 8.48 -2.51 4.64
N VAL A 13 8.23 -1.32 5.17
CA VAL A 13 7.96 -0.13 4.37
C VAL A 13 9.25 0.26 3.65
N ASP A 14 9.21 0.20 2.33
CA ASP A 14 10.30 0.60 1.44
C ASP A 14 10.30 2.12 1.25
N GLN A 15 9.13 2.68 0.94
CA GLN A 15 8.98 4.10 0.65
C GLN A 15 7.57 4.58 0.97
N ARG A 16 7.46 5.81 1.48
CA ARG A 16 6.18 6.51 1.61
C ARG A 16 6.01 7.44 0.41
N LEU A 17 4.92 7.28 -0.33
CA LEU A 17 4.59 8.09 -1.49
C LEU A 17 3.79 9.33 -1.10
N ASP A 18 2.77 9.13 -0.28
CA ASP A 18 1.88 10.17 0.23
C ASP A 18 1.48 9.86 1.67
N ALA A 19 0.77 10.79 2.32
CA ALA A 19 0.29 10.59 3.70
C ALA A 19 -0.56 9.31 3.86
N ARG A 20 -1.26 8.89 2.81
CA ARG A 20 -2.16 7.73 2.78
C ARG A 20 -1.71 6.62 1.82
N ALA A 21 -0.47 6.67 1.34
CA ALA A 21 0.04 5.69 0.40
C ALA A 21 1.52 5.41 0.62
N PHE A 22 1.86 4.14 0.73
CA PHE A 22 3.23 3.67 0.90
C PHE A 22 3.43 2.31 0.25
N ILE A 23 4.67 1.93 0.01
CA ILE A 23 5.05 0.67 -0.60
C ILE A 23 5.65 -0.21 0.48
N ILE A 24 5.16 -1.44 0.57
CA ILE A 24 5.80 -2.50 1.34
C ILE A 24 6.57 -3.44 0.41
N ARG A 25 7.72 -3.91 0.87
CA ARG A 25 8.53 -4.91 0.17
C ARG A 25 8.89 -6.04 1.12
N ASP A 26 8.91 -7.23 0.53
CA ASP A 26 9.36 -8.45 1.14
C ASP A 26 9.81 -9.42 0.03
N VAL A 27 10.58 -10.45 0.37
CA VAL A 27 11.06 -11.45 -0.58
C VAL A 27 9.91 -12.26 -1.20
N ASP A 28 8.79 -12.36 -0.49
CA ASP A 28 7.58 -13.06 -0.96
C ASP A 28 6.64 -12.17 -1.79
N LEU A 29 6.99 -10.89 -1.99
CA LEU A 29 6.19 -9.92 -2.73
C LEU A 29 6.73 -9.66 -4.15
N PRO A 30 5.90 -9.10 -5.06
CA PRO A 30 6.37 -8.69 -6.38
C PRO A 30 7.57 -7.74 -6.29
N ALA A 31 8.46 -7.76 -7.28
CA ALA A 31 9.67 -6.92 -7.28
C ALA A 31 9.37 -5.41 -7.14
N ALA A 32 8.23 -4.93 -7.63
CA ALA A 32 7.79 -3.54 -7.47
C ALA A 32 7.31 -3.21 -6.04
N GLY A 33 7.14 -4.22 -5.18
CA GLY A 33 6.46 -4.14 -3.90
C GLY A 33 4.94 -4.20 -4.04
N VAL A 34 4.25 -4.06 -2.90
CA VAL A 34 2.80 -3.89 -2.84
C VAL A 34 2.50 -2.47 -2.41
N LEU A 35 1.74 -1.75 -3.23
CA LEU A 35 1.19 -0.46 -2.82
C LEU A 35 0.12 -0.69 -1.75
N VAL A 36 0.25 0.00 -0.63
CA VAL A 36 -0.73 0.05 0.45
C VAL A 36 -1.42 1.40 0.45
N LEU A 37 -2.74 1.39 0.39
CA LEU A 37 -3.62 2.55 0.52
C LEU A 37 -4.19 2.58 1.94
N ASP A 38 -3.80 3.58 2.70
CA ASP A 38 -4.14 3.70 4.11
C ASP A 38 -5.09 4.88 4.37
N PRO A 39 -6.40 4.62 4.51
CA PRO A 39 -7.37 5.67 4.74
C PRO A 39 -7.17 6.40 6.08
N ALA A 40 -6.50 5.77 7.06
CA ALA A 40 -6.27 6.32 8.39
C ALA A 40 -5.08 7.31 8.45
N ALA A 41 -4.23 7.36 7.42
CA ALA A 41 -3.00 8.16 7.40
C ALA A 41 -2.05 7.90 8.59
N THR A 42 -1.89 6.63 8.93
CA THR A 42 -1.00 6.11 9.96
C THR A 42 0.39 6.73 9.82
N PRO A 43 0.99 7.23 10.92
CA PRO A 43 2.33 7.79 10.90
C PRO A 43 3.35 6.65 10.81
N ILE A 44 3.86 6.41 9.61
CA ILE A 44 4.87 5.38 9.32
C ILE A 44 6.10 6.04 8.71
N ALA A 45 7.28 5.57 9.12
CA ALA A 45 8.58 5.96 8.56
C ALA A 45 9.12 4.85 7.63
N ALA A 46 10.10 5.18 6.80
CA ALA A 46 10.84 4.18 6.02
C ALA A 46 12.32 4.22 6.42
N PRO A 47 13.00 3.07 6.59
CA PRO A 47 12.43 1.73 6.66
C PRO A 47 11.73 1.47 8.00
N GLN A 48 10.56 0.81 7.98
CA GLN A 48 9.85 0.39 9.20
C GLN A 48 9.08 -0.90 8.96
N LEU A 49 9.14 -1.83 9.91
CA LEU A 49 8.39 -3.08 9.82
C LEU A 49 6.93 -2.85 10.22
N VAL A 50 5.99 -3.31 9.40
CA VAL A 50 4.55 -3.15 9.66
C VAL A 50 3.79 -4.45 9.41
N THR A 51 2.69 -4.67 10.14
CA THR A 51 1.67 -5.66 9.78
C THR A 51 0.44 -4.94 9.26
N VAL A 52 0.08 -5.19 8.01
CA VAL A 52 -1.09 -4.60 7.36
C VAL A 52 -2.19 -5.64 7.24
N HIS A 53 -3.34 -5.35 7.84
CA HIS A 53 -4.58 -6.09 7.63
C HIS A 53 -5.40 -5.30 6.60
N GLY A 54 -5.73 -5.92 5.48
CA GLY A 54 -6.39 -5.19 4.42
C GLY A 54 -7.08 -6.05 3.38
N ILE A 55 -7.75 -5.37 2.46
CA ILE A 55 -8.47 -5.97 1.36
C ILE A 55 -7.71 -5.73 0.07
N VAL A 56 -7.46 -6.80 -0.69
CA VAL A 56 -6.84 -6.71 -2.00
C VAL A 56 -7.81 -6.02 -2.97
N ARG A 57 -7.32 -5.00 -3.67
CA ARG A 57 -8.06 -4.25 -4.71
C ARG A 57 -7.24 -4.19 -5.98
N ARG A 58 -7.92 -3.99 -7.11
CA ARG A 58 -7.25 -3.53 -8.33
C ARG A 58 -7.06 -2.03 -8.24
N PHE A 59 -5.84 -1.58 -8.51
CA PHE A 59 -5.53 -0.18 -8.53
C PHE A 59 -5.88 0.45 -9.88
N ALA A 60 -6.41 1.67 -9.78
CA ALA A 60 -6.66 2.58 -10.88
C ALA A 60 -6.42 3.97 -10.33
N TYR A 61 -5.41 4.69 -10.83
CA TYR A 61 -5.02 5.99 -10.26
C TYR A 61 -6.19 6.95 -10.21
N GLY A 62 -6.91 7.14 -11.32
CA GLY A 62 -8.04 8.07 -11.40
C GLY A 62 -9.19 7.77 -10.43
N ALA A 63 -9.37 6.51 -10.01
CA ALA A 63 -10.40 6.12 -9.06
C ALA A 63 -9.97 6.32 -7.59
N HIS A 64 -8.66 6.25 -7.29
CA HIS A 64 -8.15 6.28 -5.93
C HIS A 64 -7.52 7.62 -5.56
N ALA A 65 -6.93 8.34 -6.52
CA ALA A 65 -6.28 9.63 -6.31
C ALA A 65 -7.12 10.63 -5.48
N PRO A 66 -8.40 10.89 -5.79
CA PRO A 66 -9.19 11.85 -5.00
C PRO A 66 -9.47 11.38 -3.57
N GLY A 67 -9.68 10.08 -3.35
CA GLY A 67 -10.02 9.54 -2.02
C GLY A 67 -8.82 9.42 -1.08
N TYR A 68 -7.64 9.17 -1.64
CA TYR A 68 -6.39 8.99 -0.88
C TYR A 68 -5.46 10.20 -0.97
N GLY A 69 -5.79 11.22 -1.75
CA GLY A 69 -4.98 12.43 -1.90
C GLY A 69 -3.65 12.16 -2.61
N LEU A 70 -3.64 11.25 -3.59
CA LEU A 70 -2.44 10.87 -4.37
C LEU A 70 -2.07 12.02 -5.32
N ARG A 71 -0.82 12.45 -5.30
CA ARG A 71 -0.41 13.71 -5.96
C ARG A 71 0.34 13.52 -7.26
N ASP A 72 1.27 12.57 -7.29
CA ASP A 72 2.18 12.37 -8.42
C ASP A 72 1.81 11.11 -9.21
N PRO A 73 1.16 11.22 -10.39
CA PRO A 73 0.70 10.05 -11.13
C PRO A 73 1.85 9.13 -11.61
N ASP A 74 3.05 9.68 -11.85
CA ASP A 74 4.19 8.89 -12.33
C ASP A 74 4.68 7.92 -11.24
N ALA A 75 4.69 8.34 -9.98
CA ALA A 75 4.99 7.50 -8.82
C ALA A 75 4.05 6.28 -8.68
N TYR A 76 2.84 6.33 -9.23
CA TYR A 76 1.86 5.24 -9.17
C TYR A 76 1.79 4.39 -10.44
N ARG A 77 2.50 4.78 -11.51
CA ARG A 77 2.40 4.16 -12.83
C ARG A 77 2.70 2.66 -12.82
N ALA A 78 3.65 2.23 -11.98
CA ALA A 78 4.02 0.82 -11.82
C ALA A 78 2.91 -0.05 -11.22
N PHE A 79 1.94 0.57 -10.53
CA PHE A 79 0.82 -0.11 -9.87
C PHE A 79 -0.46 -0.06 -10.69
N GLU A 80 -0.48 0.60 -11.85
CA GLU A 80 -1.69 0.69 -12.66
C GLU A 80 -2.17 -0.70 -13.07
N THR A 81 -3.44 -1.01 -12.82
CA THR A 81 -4.06 -2.35 -12.96
C THR A 81 -3.54 -3.45 -12.03
N ALA A 82 -2.51 -3.16 -11.22
CA ALA A 82 -1.93 -4.11 -10.28
C ALA A 82 -2.85 -4.36 -9.08
N LYS A 83 -2.55 -5.43 -8.36
CA LYS A 83 -3.19 -5.74 -7.08
C LYS A 83 -2.49 -4.95 -5.99
N VAL A 84 -3.27 -4.20 -5.23
CA VAL A 84 -2.82 -3.34 -4.13
C VAL A 84 -3.62 -3.65 -2.88
N LEU A 85 -3.16 -3.20 -1.74
CA LEU A 85 -3.80 -3.47 -0.47
C LEU A 85 -4.48 -2.19 0.06
N ARG A 86 -5.79 -2.23 0.26
CA ARG A 86 -6.47 -1.20 1.05
C ARG A 86 -6.40 -1.61 2.52
N ALA A 87 -5.66 -0.85 3.31
CA ALA A 87 -5.55 -1.11 4.75
C ALA A 87 -6.89 -0.89 5.46
N GLU A 88 -7.22 -1.82 6.35
CA GLU A 88 -8.27 -1.70 7.36
C GLU A 88 -7.65 -1.44 8.73
N HIS A 89 -6.48 -2.03 8.99
CA HIS A 89 -5.70 -1.83 10.20
C HIS A 89 -4.19 -1.98 9.91
N ILE A 90 -3.36 -1.20 10.60
CA ILE A 90 -1.90 -1.25 10.49
C ILE A 90 -1.31 -1.30 11.89
N GLU A 91 -0.48 -2.30 12.14
CA GLU A 91 0.38 -2.42 13.32
C GLU A 91 1.79 -2.03 12.92
N VAL A 92 2.43 -1.19 13.73
CA VAL A 92 3.77 -0.67 13.49
C VAL A 92 4.71 -1.29 14.50
N HIS A 93 5.83 -1.83 14.03
CA HIS A 93 6.84 -2.49 14.85
C HIS A 93 8.11 -1.63 14.93
N ASP A 94 8.79 -1.68 16.08
CA ASP A 94 10.05 -1.01 16.38
C ASP A 94 11.24 -1.98 16.20
#